data_AF-A0A8R1WBQ0-F1
#
_entry.id   AF-A0A8R1WBQ0-F1
#
_cell.length_a   1.000
_cell.length_b   1.000
_cell.length_c   1.000
_cell.angle_alpha   90.00
_cell.angle_beta   90.00
_cell.angle_gamma   90.00
#
_symmetry.space_group_name_H-M   'P 1'
#
loop_
_entity.id
_entity.type
_entity.pdbx_description
1 polymer ?
#
loop_
_entity_poly.entity_id
_entity_poly.type
_entity_poly.pdbx_seq_one_letter_code
_entity_poly.pdbx_strand_id
1 'polypeptide(L)'
;MKVIMVTLLLAAVALSTAEAGAINYYSAPALVPAPAYYAAPAPALVRTPSLDSAVVHSERVGGNFAYSSVEGHAYTALSPVVHPAPVAIAYKAQPLVAPYPVVHAAPLPAVYAPAKSFYYAH
;
A
#
# COMPACT_ATOMS: atom_id res chain seq x y z
N MET A 1 -28.50 -35.62 6.47
CA MET A 1 -27.40 -34.73 6.01
C MET A 1 -27.62 -34.13 4.62
N LYS A 2 -28.10 -34.88 3.61
CA LYS A 2 -28.29 -34.34 2.24
C LYS A 2 -29.30 -33.19 2.11
N VAL A 3 -30.38 -33.20 2.90
CA VAL A 3 -31.44 -32.18 2.85
C VAL A 3 -30.91 -30.80 3.27
N ILE A 4 -30.11 -30.73 4.34
CA ILE A 4 -29.57 -29.46 4.87
C ILE A 4 -28.61 -28.79 3.87
N MET A 5 -27.83 -29.59 3.14
CA MET A 5 -26.86 -29.09 2.17
C MET A 5 -27.54 -28.52 0.92
N VAL A 6 -28.65 -29.11 0.47
CA VAL A 6 -29.44 -28.62 -0.66
C VAL A 6 -30.18 -27.33 -0.32
N THR A 7 -30.69 -27.18 0.91
CA THR A 7 -31.35 -25.93 1.33
C THR A 7 -30.38 -24.76 1.40
N LEU A 8 -29.15 -25.00 1.87
CA LEU A 8 -28.09 -23.99 1.89
C LEU A 8 -27.64 -23.59 0.48
N LEU A 9 -27.56 -24.55 -0.45
CA LEU A 9 -27.22 -24.27 -1.84
C LEU A 9 -28.32 -23.49 -2.56
N LEU A 10 -29.60 -23.81 -2.30
CA LEU A 10 -30.73 -23.11 -2.90
C LEU A 10 -30.88 -21.68 -2.35
N ALA A 11 -30.56 -21.46 -1.07
CA ALA A 11 -30.49 -20.13 -0.47
C ALA A 11 -29.34 -19.29 -1.06
N ALA A 12 -28.19 -19.90 -1.35
CA ALA A 12 -27.07 -19.22 -2.00
C ALA A 12 -27.39 -18.81 -3.46
N VAL A 13 -28.15 -19.62 -4.19
CA VAL A 13 -28.62 -19.31 -5.55
C VAL A 13 -29.70 -18.22 -5.55
N ALA A 14 -30.60 -18.20 -4.56
CA ALA A 14 -31.59 -17.13 -4.43
C ALA A 14 -30.95 -15.76 -4.12
N LEU A 15 -29.78 -15.76 -3.46
CA LEU A 15 -29.04 -14.53 -3.17
C LEU A 15 -28.28 -13.98 -4.38
N SER A 16 -27.98 -14.80 -5.40
CA SER A 16 -27.27 -14.36 -6.61
C SER A 16 -28.19 -13.86 -7.74
N THR A 17 -29.51 -14.09 -7.65
CA THR A 17 -30.48 -13.62 -8.66
C THR A 17 -31.07 -12.24 -8.37
N ALA A 18 -30.67 -11.58 -7.28
CA ALA A 18 -31.19 -10.26 -6.91
C ALA A 18 -30.56 -9.09 -7.70
N GLU A 19 -29.55 -9.33 -8.54
CA GLU A 19 -28.91 -8.30 -9.39
C GLU A 19 -29.36 -8.35 -10.86
N ALA A 20 -30.60 -8.75 -11.15
CA ALA A 20 -31.13 -8.69 -12.50
C ALA A 20 -32.47 -7.95 -12.54
N GLY A 21 -32.42 -6.66 -12.82
CA GLY A 21 -33.52 -5.96 -13.48
C GLY A 21 -34.09 -4.75 -12.76
N ALA A 22 -33.50 -3.58 -12.99
CA ALA A 22 -34.25 -2.34 -13.17
C ALA A 22 -33.38 -1.35 -13.96
N ILE A 23 -33.60 -1.28 -15.28
CA ILE A 23 -33.14 -0.13 -16.08
C ILE A 23 -33.99 1.05 -15.65
N ASN A 24 -33.47 1.90 -14.75
CA ASN A 24 -34.03 3.19 -14.40
C ASN A 24 -32.93 4.24 -14.58
N TYR A 25 -33.18 5.23 -15.44
CA TYR A 25 -32.29 6.35 -15.68
C TYR A 25 -32.25 7.28 -14.45
N TYR A 26 -31.36 7.03 -13.49
CA TYR A 26 -31.08 7.98 -12.40
C TYR A 26 -29.60 7.90 -12.00
N SER A 27 -28.93 9.07 -12.06
CA SER A 27 -27.65 9.47 -11.44
C SER A 27 -26.55 8.42 -11.28
N ALA A 28 -25.35 8.73 -11.82
CA ALA A 28 -24.13 7.93 -11.67
C ALA A 28 -24.05 7.29 -10.27
N PRO A 29 -23.86 5.96 -10.18
CA PRO A 29 -23.88 5.28 -8.90
C PRO A 29 -22.79 5.88 -8.02
N ALA A 30 -23.20 6.42 -6.87
CA ALA A 30 -22.26 6.69 -5.80
C ALA A 30 -21.52 5.38 -5.54
N LEU A 31 -20.22 5.36 -5.82
CA LEU A 31 -19.36 4.24 -5.48
C LEU A 31 -19.36 4.18 -3.94
N VAL A 32 -20.28 3.41 -3.36
CA VAL A 32 -20.26 3.10 -1.93
C VAL A 32 -19.00 2.28 -1.74
N PRO A 33 -17.97 2.78 -1.03
CA PRO A 33 -16.80 1.97 -0.77
C PRO A 33 -17.27 0.73 -0.03
N ALA A 34 -16.98 -0.45 -0.59
CA ALA A 34 -17.23 -1.71 0.09
C ALA A 34 -16.59 -1.63 1.48
N PRO A 35 -17.23 -2.15 2.54
CA PRO A 35 -16.61 -2.19 3.85
C PRO A 35 -15.27 -2.91 3.72
N ALA A 36 -14.17 -2.17 3.92
CA ALA A 36 -12.85 -2.75 3.98
C ALA A 36 -12.81 -3.66 5.22
N TYR A 37 -12.98 -4.96 5.01
CA TYR A 37 -12.73 -5.94 6.06
C TYR A 37 -11.23 -5.94 6.33
N TYR A 38 -10.83 -5.23 7.40
CA TYR A 38 -9.49 -5.35 7.95
C TYR A 38 -9.35 -6.75 8.53
N ALA A 39 -8.75 -7.66 7.75
CA ALA A 39 -8.25 -8.91 8.29
C ALA A 39 -7.23 -8.56 9.38
N ALA A 40 -7.49 -8.98 10.61
CA ALA A 40 -6.54 -8.81 11.69
C ALA A 40 -5.19 -9.44 11.27
N PRO A 41 -4.05 -8.75 11.52
CA PRO A 41 -2.76 -9.32 11.19
C PRO A 41 -2.56 -10.66 11.88
N ALA A 42 -2.02 -11.65 11.17
CA ALA A 42 -1.69 -12.92 11.78
C ALA A 42 -0.64 -12.72 12.90
N PRO A 43 -0.77 -13.42 14.04
CA PRO A 43 0.22 -13.33 15.11
C PRO A 43 1.59 -13.84 14.63
N ALA A 44 2.64 -13.12 15.03
CA ALA A 44 4.01 -13.56 14.82
C ALA A 44 4.49 -14.39 16.00
N LEU A 45 5.15 -15.52 15.75
CA LEU A 45 5.82 -16.29 16.79
C LEU A 45 7.22 -15.71 17.02
N VAL A 46 7.47 -15.25 18.25
CA VAL A 46 8.76 -14.70 18.67
C VAL A 46 9.36 -15.60 19.74
N ARG A 47 10.69 -15.77 19.70
CA ARG A 47 11.43 -16.50 20.74
C ARG A 47 11.18 -15.91 22.11
N THR A 48 10.98 -16.76 23.10
CA THR A 48 10.84 -16.33 24.50
C THR A 48 11.80 -17.11 25.39
N PRO A 49 13.12 -16.78 25.35
CA PRO A 49 14.15 -17.57 26.04
C PRO A 49 13.97 -17.66 27.55
N SER A 50 13.27 -16.69 28.16
CA SER A 50 12.96 -16.71 29.59
C SER A 50 12.02 -17.85 30.01
N LEU A 51 11.37 -18.50 29.05
CA LEU A 51 10.50 -19.67 29.25
C LEU A 51 11.10 -20.95 28.65
N ASP A 52 12.34 -20.89 28.12
CA ASP A 52 13.03 -22.07 27.66
C ASP A 52 13.32 -22.99 28.86
N SER A 53 13.24 -24.29 28.64
CA SER A 53 13.48 -25.31 29.65
C SER A 53 14.36 -26.41 29.09
N ALA A 54 15.07 -27.11 29.96
CA ALA A 54 15.89 -28.24 29.58
C ALA A 54 15.71 -29.37 30.59
N VAL A 55 15.71 -30.61 30.09
CA VAL A 55 15.76 -31.81 30.93
C VAL A 55 17.14 -32.43 30.76
N VAL A 56 17.86 -32.60 31.87
CA VAL A 56 19.18 -33.21 31.88
C VAL A 56 19.09 -34.54 32.60
N HIS A 57 19.57 -35.61 31.94
CA HIS A 57 19.62 -36.95 32.51
C HIS A 57 21.07 -37.42 32.60
N SER A 58 21.38 -38.12 33.70
CA SER A 58 22.67 -38.74 33.93
C SER A 58 22.48 -40.20 34.36
N GLU A 59 23.32 -41.07 33.83
CA GLU A 59 23.35 -42.49 34.15
C GLU A 59 24.80 -42.95 34.33
N ARG A 60 25.01 -44.03 35.08
CA ARG A 60 26.32 -44.68 35.19
C ARG A 60 26.34 -45.96 34.38
N VAL A 61 26.99 -45.93 33.22
CA VAL A 61 27.03 -47.05 32.27
C VAL A 61 28.46 -47.59 32.20
N GLY A 62 28.65 -48.86 32.57
CA GLY A 62 29.96 -49.53 32.47
C GLY A 62 31.07 -48.92 33.35
N GLY A 63 30.73 -48.16 34.39
CA GLY A 63 31.69 -47.48 35.27
C GLY A 63 31.94 -45.99 34.94
N ASN A 64 31.46 -45.51 33.78
CA ASN A 64 31.56 -44.12 33.34
C ASN A 64 30.23 -43.37 33.55
N PHE A 65 30.28 -42.03 33.60
CA PHE A 65 29.09 -41.19 33.58
C PHE A 65 28.66 -40.92 32.14
N ALA A 66 27.42 -41.27 31.82
CA ALA A 66 26.73 -40.92 30.59
C ALA A 66 25.73 -39.80 30.86
N TYR A 67 25.62 -38.86 29.92
CA TYR A 67 24.73 -37.70 30.03
C TYR A 67 23.89 -37.56 28.77
N SER A 68 22.66 -37.09 28.92
CA SER A 68 21.82 -36.65 27.80
C SER A 68 21.02 -35.42 28.20
N SER A 69 20.70 -34.56 27.24
CA SER A 69 19.82 -33.42 27.45
C SER A 69 18.77 -33.31 26.35
N VAL A 70 17.61 -32.78 26.70
CA VAL A 70 16.55 -32.40 25.78
C VAL A 70 16.19 -30.94 26.04
N GLU A 71 16.34 -30.12 25.02
CA GLU A 71 16.07 -28.68 25.07
C GLU A 71 14.64 -28.38 24.59
N GLY A 72 13.87 -27.68 25.42
CA GLY A 72 12.52 -27.22 25.17
C GLY A 72 12.49 -25.72 24.94
N HIS A 73 12.53 -25.33 23.66
CA HIS A 73 12.50 -23.94 23.24
C HIS A 73 11.08 -23.34 23.22
N ALA A 74 10.91 -22.18 23.84
CA ALA A 74 9.63 -21.50 23.97
C ALA A 74 9.47 -20.37 22.96
N TYR A 75 8.22 -20.22 22.52
CA TYR A 75 7.78 -19.18 21.59
C TYR A 75 6.47 -18.57 22.08
N THR A 76 6.34 -17.26 21.94
CA THR A 76 5.12 -16.51 22.26
C THR A 76 4.53 -15.95 20.98
N ALA A 77 3.20 -16.00 20.88
CA ALA A 77 2.45 -15.34 19.82
C ALA A 77 2.24 -13.86 20.15
N LEU A 78 2.75 -12.97 19.30
CA LEU A 78 2.53 -11.53 19.36
C LEU A 78 1.53 -11.12 18.28
N SER A 79 0.34 -10.72 18.71
CA SER A 79 -0.69 -10.16 17.84
C SER A 79 -0.58 -8.63 17.81
N PRO A 80 -0.41 -7.99 16.64
CA PRO A 80 -0.44 -6.54 16.55
C PRO A 80 -1.81 -5.97 16.92
N VAL A 81 -1.83 -4.88 17.68
CA VAL A 81 -3.06 -4.14 17.97
C VAL A 81 -3.28 -3.13 16.85
N VAL A 82 -4.33 -3.32 16.06
CA VAL A 82 -4.76 -2.36 15.04
C VAL A 82 -5.84 -1.48 15.63
N HIS A 83 -5.60 -0.17 15.67
CA HIS A 83 -6.65 0.79 16.00
C HIS A 83 -7.59 0.94 14.80
N PRO A 84 -8.92 0.79 14.97
CA PRO A 84 -9.88 0.85 13.87
C PRO A 84 -10.07 2.26 13.30
N ALA A 85 -9.55 3.30 13.95
CA ALA A 85 -9.69 4.68 13.50
C ALA A 85 -8.50 5.09 12.60
N PRO A 86 -8.73 5.53 11.35
CA PRO A 86 -7.66 6.05 10.51
C PRO A 86 -7.11 7.36 11.08
N VAL A 87 -5.79 7.49 11.14
CA VAL A 87 -5.11 8.75 11.48
C VAL A 87 -5.01 9.59 10.22
N ALA A 88 -5.70 10.73 10.17
CA ALA A 88 -5.64 11.64 9.03
C ALA A 88 -4.29 12.39 8.99
N ILE A 89 -3.58 12.27 7.86
CA ILE A 89 -2.37 13.06 7.57
C ILE A 89 -2.70 14.01 6.42
N ALA A 90 -2.51 15.32 6.64
CA ALA A 90 -2.66 16.34 5.61
C ALA A 90 -1.28 16.77 5.09
N TYR A 91 -1.03 16.57 3.79
CA TYR A 91 0.13 17.12 3.12
C TYR A 91 -0.19 18.49 2.52
N LYS A 92 0.72 19.46 2.68
CA LYS A 92 0.68 20.73 1.96
C LYS A 92 1.70 20.64 0.81
N ALA A 93 1.23 20.76 -0.43
CA ALA A 93 2.12 20.92 -1.57
C ALA A 93 2.69 22.35 -1.56
N GLN A 94 4.01 22.48 -1.71
CA GLN A 94 4.65 23.77 -1.90
C GLN A 94 4.42 24.22 -3.36
N PRO A 95 3.88 25.42 -3.62
CA PRO A 95 3.76 25.92 -4.99
C PRO A 95 5.15 26.09 -5.64
N LEU A 96 5.35 25.48 -6.80
CA LEU A 96 6.53 25.72 -7.61
C LEU A 96 6.35 27.06 -8.35
N VAL A 97 7.13 28.08 -8.03
CA VAL A 97 7.13 29.35 -8.78
C VAL A 97 8.00 29.17 -10.02
N ALA A 98 7.37 29.12 -11.20
CA ALA A 98 8.08 29.10 -12.47
C ALA A 98 8.70 30.50 -12.76
N PRO A 99 9.95 30.59 -13.24
CA PRO A 99 10.52 31.85 -13.70
C PRO A 99 9.74 32.40 -14.91
N TYR A 100 9.57 33.72 -14.99
CA TYR A 100 8.99 34.37 -16.17
C TYR A 100 9.98 34.31 -17.35
N PRO A 101 9.52 34.12 -18.60
CA PRO A 101 10.40 34.15 -19.76
C PRO A 101 10.92 35.57 -19.99
N VAL A 102 12.24 35.72 -20.12
CA VAL A 102 12.88 36.97 -20.55
C VAL A 102 12.75 37.06 -22.07
N VAL A 103 11.99 38.05 -22.55
CA VAL A 103 11.89 38.35 -23.99
C VAL A 103 13.05 39.28 -24.35
N HIS A 104 13.98 38.80 -25.20
CA HIS A 104 15.01 39.64 -25.78
C HIS A 104 14.42 40.46 -26.93
N ALA A 105 14.63 41.78 -26.94
CA ALA A 105 14.21 42.65 -28.03
C ALA A 105 14.96 42.30 -29.33
N ALA A 106 14.24 42.20 -30.44
CA ALA A 106 14.84 41.97 -31.75
C ALA A 106 15.62 43.21 -32.24
N PRO A 107 16.75 43.05 -32.95
CA PRO A 107 17.46 44.18 -33.53
C PRO A 107 16.62 44.87 -34.62
N LEU A 108 16.69 46.20 -34.69
CA LEU A 108 16.05 46.98 -35.74
C LEU A 108 16.77 46.78 -37.09
N PRO A 109 16.04 46.77 -38.23
CA PRO A 109 16.66 46.62 -39.54
C PRO A 109 17.53 47.83 -39.90
N ALA A 110 18.72 47.56 -40.46
CA ALA A 110 19.62 48.61 -40.91
C ALA A 110 19.03 49.36 -42.11
N VAL A 111 18.83 50.67 -41.96
CA VAL A 111 18.43 51.56 -43.07
C VAL A 111 19.69 51.95 -43.83
N TYR A 112 19.77 51.57 -45.11
CA TYR A 112 20.87 51.99 -45.98
C TYR A 112 20.60 53.41 -46.51
N ALA A 113 21.54 54.34 -46.27
CA ALA A 113 21.43 55.70 -46.80
C ALA A 113 21.79 55.74 -48.30
N PRO A 114 21.05 56.49 -49.15
CA PRO A 114 21.41 56.61 -50.56
C PRO A 114 22.70 57.43 -50.73
N ALA A 115 23.54 57.00 -51.69
CA ALA A 115 24.81 57.63 -52.01
C ALA A 115 24.65 59.09 -52.48
N LYS A 116 25.60 59.94 -52.07
CA LYS A 116 25.62 61.38 -52.36
C LYS A 116 26.16 61.62 -53.77
N SER A 117 25.35 62.15 -54.69
CA SER A 117 25.81 62.57 -56.02
C SER A 117 26.45 63.96 -55.96
N PHE A 118 27.67 64.09 -56.48
CA PHE A 118 28.35 65.37 -56.67
C PHE A 118 28.31 65.75 -58.15
N TYR A 119 27.86 66.96 -58.47
CA TYR A 119 27.96 67.54 -59.81
C TYR A 119 29.17 68.49 -59.86
N TYR A 120 30.05 68.32 -60.85
CA TYR A 120 31.09 69.30 -61.18
C TYR A 120 30.49 70.37 -62.12
N ALA A 121 30.75 71.64 -61.81
CA ALA A 121 30.44 72.77 -62.70
C ALA A 121 31.59 72.96 -63.71
N HIS A 122 31.23 73.06 -64.99
CA HIS A 122 32.10 73.56 -66.07
C HIS A 122 31.75 75.00 -66.38
#